data_AF-A0A3S4GM92-F1
#
_entry.id   AF-A0A3S4GM92-F1
#
_cell.length_a   1.000
_cell.length_b   1.000
_cell.length_c   1.000
_cell.angle_alpha   90.00
_cell.angle_beta   90.00
_cell.angle_gamma   90.00
#
_symmetry.space_group_name_H-M   'P 1'
#
loop_
_entity.id
_entity.type
_entity.pdbx_description
1 polymer ?
#
loop_
_entity_poly.entity_id
_entity_poly.type
_entity_poly.pdbx_seq_one_letter_code
_entity_poly.pdbx_strand_id
1 'polypeptide(L)'
;MELKATTLGKRMAQHPYDRVQLLNAGVKVSGDRHEYLIPFNQLLSVHCKRGLVWGELEFVLPDGKVVRLHGTEWSETQRFYHHLHTLWQQWSTEMSDIAAGVLKQQLATIEHTRAEGKWLTRQQVADVQDNIRHALTGLPMPTSRLDAFDNCRELWRECQRWLGDIEATRLAHNQAFTEAMLEQYREFFDSVESSPLNASQARAVVNGERSLLVLAGAGSGKTSVLVARAGWLLARGRSRGRSNFAAGIRPPGGAGNG
;
A
#
# COMPACT_ATOMS: atom_id res chain seq x y z
N MET A 1 25.88 17.32 -19.73
CA MET A 1 26.50 16.43 -20.72
C MET A 1 25.53 16.24 -21.89
N GLU A 2 25.99 16.20 -23.13
CA GLU A 2 25.15 15.98 -24.33
C GLU A 2 25.77 14.89 -25.21
N LEU A 3 24.94 14.08 -25.87
CA LEU A 3 25.31 13.05 -26.83
C LEU A 3 24.52 13.29 -28.12
N LYS A 4 25.21 13.25 -29.27
CA LYS A 4 24.61 13.51 -30.60
C LYS A 4 24.79 12.33 -31.54
N ALA A 5 23.79 12.10 -32.38
CA ALA A 5 23.90 11.21 -33.51
C ALA A 5 24.91 11.77 -34.51
N THR A 6 25.69 10.89 -35.13
CA THR A 6 26.59 11.22 -36.23
C THR A 6 25.79 11.66 -37.46
N THR A 7 26.39 12.45 -38.35
CA THR A 7 25.72 12.92 -39.59
C THR A 7 25.21 11.75 -40.45
N LEU A 8 25.97 10.65 -40.50
CA LEU A 8 25.58 9.42 -41.20
C LEU A 8 24.46 8.70 -40.43
N GLY A 9 24.59 8.57 -39.11
CA GLY A 9 23.57 8.00 -38.23
C GLY A 9 22.22 8.70 -38.34
N LYS A 10 22.20 10.04 -38.34
CA LYS A 10 20.99 10.86 -38.51
C LYS A 10 20.27 10.57 -39.83
N ARG A 11 21.02 10.41 -40.93
CA ARG A 11 20.45 10.11 -42.26
C ARG A 11 19.93 8.69 -42.39
N MET A 12 20.59 7.71 -41.77
CA MET A 12 20.23 6.30 -41.87
C MET A 12 19.12 5.89 -40.91
N ALA A 13 19.07 6.48 -39.71
CA ALA A 13 18.15 6.09 -38.66
C ALA A 13 16.69 6.52 -38.94
N GLN A 14 16.47 7.59 -39.74
CA GLN A 14 15.15 8.19 -39.96
C GLN A 14 14.33 8.41 -38.66
N HIS A 15 15.02 8.57 -37.53
CA HIS A 15 14.41 8.74 -36.22
C HIS A 15 14.14 10.22 -35.94
N PRO A 16 13.06 10.55 -35.21
CA PRO A 16 12.67 11.94 -34.93
C PRO A 16 13.65 12.66 -33.99
N TYR A 17 14.55 11.92 -33.35
CA TYR A 17 15.51 12.42 -32.37
C TYR A 17 16.94 12.11 -32.80
N ASP A 18 17.82 13.09 -32.65
CA ASP A 18 19.23 13.00 -32.99
C ASP A 18 20.16 13.43 -31.85
N ARG A 19 19.61 13.88 -30.71
CA ARG A 19 20.37 14.34 -29.56
C ARG A 19 19.72 13.93 -28.24
N VAL A 20 20.56 13.70 -27.24
CA VAL A 20 20.14 13.61 -25.84
C VAL A 20 21.02 14.47 -24.96
N GLN A 21 20.39 15.24 -24.08
CA GLN A 21 21.05 16.06 -23.09
C GLN A 21 20.68 15.54 -21.70
N LEU A 22 21.69 15.33 -20.86
CA LEU A 22 21.51 15.02 -19.44
C LEU A 22 21.15 16.30 -18.68
N LEU A 23 20.09 16.23 -17.88
CA LEU A 23 19.62 17.28 -16.99
C LEU A 23 19.84 16.87 -15.53
N ASN A 24 19.52 17.76 -14.60
CA ASN A 24 19.69 17.49 -13.16
C ASN A 24 18.80 16.34 -12.66
N ALA A 25 17.58 16.21 -13.19
CA ALA A 25 16.60 15.21 -12.76
C ALA A 25 15.87 14.56 -13.94
N GLY A 26 16.60 14.32 -15.03
CA GLY A 26 16.01 13.79 -16.25
C GLY A 26 16.97 13.80 -17.43
N VAL A 27 16.43 13.41 -18.58
CA VAL A 27 17.07 13.59 -19.88
C VAL A 27 16.15 14.32 -20.82
N LYS A 28 16.73 15.08 -21.73
CA LYS A 28 16.02 15.75 -22.81
C LYS A 28 16.44 15.12 -24.12
N VAL A 29 15.50 14.52 -24.82
CA VAL A 29 15.72 13.92 -26.14
C VAL A 29 15.17 14.89 -27.19
N SER A 30 15.99 15.28 -28.16
CA SER A 30 15.62 16.30 -29.16
C SER A 30 16.05 15.92 -30.57
N GLY A 31 15.38 16.53 -31.55
CA GLY A 31 15.67 16.50 -32.97
C GLY A 31 15.29 17.83 -33.63
N ASP A 32 15.23 17.86 -34.96
CA ASP A 32 15.01 19.12 -35.70
C ASP A 32 13.62 19.75 -35.47
N ARG A 33 12.60 18.92 -35.17
CA ARG A 33 11.19 19.36 -35.00
C ARG A 33 10.53 18.84 -33.72
N HIS A 34 11.25 18.06 -32.91
CA HIS A 34 10.68 17.38 -31.77
C HIS A 34 11.61 17.54 -30.57
N GLU A 35 11.01 17.78 -29.41
CA GLU A 35 11.69 17.79 -28.11
C GLU A 35 10.83 17.01 -27.12
N TYR A 36 11.46 16.14 -26.34
CA TYR A 36 10.80 15.31 -25.36
C TYR A 36 11.62 15.29 -24.06
N LEU A 37 11.00 15.75 -22.98
CA LEU A 37 11.58 15.72 -21.64
C LEU A 37 11.20 14.39 -20.96
N ILE A 38 12.20 13.68 -20.45
CA ILE A 38 12.02 12.45 -19.68
C ILE A 38 12.56 12.71 -18.27
N PRO A 39 11.69 13.04 -17.30
CA PRO A 39 12.12 13.15 -15.92
C PRO A 39 12.48 11.77 -15.34
N PHE A 40 13.38 11.73 -14.36
CA PHE A 40 13.80 10.47 -13.74
C PHE A 40 12.66 9.69 -13.06
N ASN A 41 11.61 10.38 -12.61
CA ASN A 41 10.42 9.76 -12.01
C ASN A 41 9.50 9.06 -13.01
N GLN A 42 9.74 9.20 -14.32
CA GLN A 42 9.01 8.47 -15.36
C GLN A 42 9.86 7.36 -15.99
N LEU A 43 11.15 7.30 -15.66
CA LEU A 43 12.06 6.34 -16.26
C LEU A 43 11.94 4.99 -15.54
N LEU A 44 11.75 3.90 -16.31
CA LEU A 44 11.69 2.52 -15.80
C LEU A 44 13.02 1.79 -15.97
N SER A 45 13.63 1.93 -17.14
CA SER A 45 14.96 1.38 -17.47
C SER A 45 15.59 2.17 -18.61
N VAL A 46 16.92 2.09 -18.69
CA VAL A 46 17.69 2.61 -19.82
C VAL A 46 18.52 1.47 -20.39
N HIS A 47 18.36 1.18 -21.67
CA HIS A 47 19.18 0.18 -22.35
C HIS A 47 20.23 0.88 -23.20
N CYS A 48 21.48 0.46 -23.04
CA CYS A 48 22.60 0.86 -23.90
C CYS A 48 22.98 -0.30 -24.79
N LYS A 49 22.77 -0.15 -26.10
CA LYS A 49 22.95 -1.21 -27.10
C LYS A 49 24.03 -0.81 -28.09
N ARG A 50 24.81 -1.80 -28.54
CA ARG A 50 25.74 -1.65 -29.66
C ARG A 50 25.08 -2.23 -30.92
N GLY A 51 24.84 -1.38 -31.90
CA GLY A 51 24.45 -1.79 -33.25
C GLY A 51 25.67 -2.20 -34.09
N LEU A 52 25.45 -2.47 -35.38
CA LEU A 52 26.50 -2.89 -36.31
C LEU A 52 27.64 -1.85 -36.44
N VAL A 53 27.32 -0.56 -36.39
CA VAL A 53 28.29 0.53 -36.59
C VAL A 53 28.16 1.66 -35.55
N TRP A 54 27.03 1.75 -34.83
CA TRP A 54 26.70 2.86 -33.91
C TRP A 54 26.19 2.35 -32.57
N GLY A 55 26.20 3.23 -31.57
CA GLY A 55 25.48 3.06 -30.31
C GLY A 55 24.01 3.43 -30.41
N GLU A 56 23.24 2.91 -29.47
CA GLU A 56 21.82 3.17 -29.29
C GLU A 56 21.47 3.26 -27.80
N LEU A 57 20.59 4.20 -27.46
CA LEU A 57 19.97 4.31 -26.14
C LEU A 57 18.45 4.17 -26.25
N GLU A 58 17.87 3.31 -25.41
CA GLU A 58 16.42 3.19 -25.26
C GLU A 58 16.02 3.59 -23.83
N PHE A 59 15.10 4.55 -23.72
CA PHE A 59 14.49 4.98 -22.48
C PHE A 59 13.10 4.36 -22.38
N VAL A 60 12.92 3.43 -21.44
CA VAL A 60 11.64 2.75 -21.21
C VAL A 60 10.83 3.54 -20.19
N LEU A 61 9.59 3.84 -20.54
CA LEU A 61 8.63 4.62 -19.76
C LEU A 61 7.38 3.75 -19.48
N PRO A 62 6.47 4.21 -18.59
CA PRO A 62 5.17 3.57 -18.39
C PRO A 62 4.38 3.34 -19.68
N ASP A 63 3.40 2.45 -19.60
CA ASP A 63 2.47 2.11 -20.69
C ASP A 63 3.15 1.56 -21.96
N GLY A 64 4.33 0.95 -21.80
CA GLY A 64 5.09 0.37 -22.90
C GLY A 64 5.73 1.39 -23.84
N LYS A 65 5.72 2.68 -23.47
CA LYS A 65 6.34 3.75 -24.27
C LYS A 65 7.86 3.65 -24.20
N VAL A 66 8.51 3.69 -25.38
CA VAL A 66 9.97 3.69 -25.50
C VAL A 66 10.42 4.88 -26.33
N VAL A 67 11.35 5.67 -25.81
CA VAL A 67 12.03 6.75 -26.55
C VAL A 67 13.42 6.26 -26.91
N ARG A 68 13.82 6.42 -28.18
CA ARG A 68 15.11 5.91 -28.67
C ARG A 68 15.98 7.02 -29.24
N LEU A 69 17.29 6.90 -29.01
CA LEU A 69 18.33 7.64 -29.70
C LEU A 69 19.24 6.65 -30.41
N HIS A 70 19.42 6.84 -31.72
CA HIS A 70 20.25 5.98 -32.56
C HIS A 70 21.37 6.76 -33.26
N GLY A 71 22.37 6.04 -33.74
CA GLY A 71 23.36 6.59 -34.67
C GLY A 71 24.48 7.38 -33.99
N THR A 72 24.67 7.20 -32.69
CA THR A 72 25.71 7.84 -31.87
C THR A 72 27.02 7.06 -31.93
N GLU A 73 28.15 7.71 -31.67
CA GLU A 73 29.43 6.98 -31.56
C GLU A 73 29.38 6.04 -30.34
N TRP A 74 29.83 4.80 -30.50
CA TRP A 74 29.73 3.79 -29.43
C TRP A 74 30.45 4.21 -28.14
N SER A 75 31.67 4.75 -28.26
CA SER A 75 32.49 5.19 -27.12
C SER A 75 31.78 6.31 -26.32
N GLU A 76 31.21 7.29 -27.02
CA GLU A 76 30.45 8.39 -26.43
C GLU A 76 29.13 7.92 -25.82
N THR A 77 28.46 6.95 -26.47
CA THR A 77 27.21 6.34 -25.98
C THR A 77 27.44 5.65 -24.65
N GLN A 78 28.50 4.85 -24.53
CA GLN A 78 28.87 4.19 -23.27
C GLN A 78 29.21 5.22 -22.18
N ARG A 79 29.98 6.25 -22.52
CA ARG A 79 30.35 7.31 -21.56
C ARG A 79 29.10 8.04 -21.05
N PHE A 80 28.19 8.40 -21.95
CA PHE A 80 26.93 9.04 -21.61
C PHE A 80 26.06 8.14 -20.73
N TYR A 81 25.90 6.87 -21.13
CA TYR A 81 25.13 5.89 -20.38
C TYR A 81 25.64 5.71 -18.95
N HIS A 82 26.95 5.54 -18.75
CA HIS A 82 27.51 5.40 -17.42
C HIS A 82 27.22 6.63 -16.55
N HIS A 83 27.38 7.84 -17.09
CA HIS A 83 27.13 9.07 -16.33
C HIS A 83 25.63 9.25 -15.98
N LEU A 84 24.75 9.02 -16.96
CA LEU A 84 23.31 9.00 -16.74
C LEU A 84 22.92 7.96 -15.68
N HIS A 85 23.42 6.73 -15.81
CA HIS A 85 23.09 5.64 -14.90
C HIS A 85 23.52 5.99 -13.47
N THR A 86 24.72 6.54 -13.26
CA THR A 86 25.17 6.97 -11.93
C THR A 86 24.25 8.03 -11.32
N LEU A 87 23.92 9.10 -12.06
CA LEU A 87 23.03 10.15 -11.54
C LEU A 87 21.62 9.61 -11.26
N TRP A 88 21.09 8.77 -12.15
CA TRP A 88 19.77 8.22 -12.01
C TRP A 88 19.68 7.23 -10.85
N GLN A 89 20.73 6.41 -10.61
CA GLN A 89 20.79 5.54 -9.44
C GLN A 89 20.89 6.34 -8.14
N GLN A 90 21.74 7.37 -8.09
CA GLN A 90 21.83 8.25 -6.92
C GLN A 90 20.47 8.88 -6.59
N TRP A 91 19.83 9.50 -7.58
CA TRP A 91 18.49 10.07 -7.43
C TRP A 91 17.47 9.01 -7.00
N SER A 92 17.54 7.79 -7.56
CA SER A 92 16.58 6.73 -7.22
C SER A 92 16.75 6.23 -5.79
N THR A 93 17.98 6.19 -5.27
CA THR A 93 18.26 5.87 -3.86
C THR A 93 17.67 6.95 -2.94
N GLU A 94 17.86 8.23 -3.26
CA GLU A 94 17.27 9.32 -2.47
C GLU A 94 15.73 9.26 -2.48
N MET A 95 15.13 8.95 -3.63
CA MET A 95 13.68 8.81 -3.76
C MET A 95 13.14 7.55 -3.09
N SER A 96 13.92 6.46 -3.02
CA SER A 96 13.49 5.24 -2.34
C SER A 96 13.34 5.45 -0.83
N ASP A 97 14.13 6.35 -0.22
CA ASP A 97 13.96 6.73 1.19
C ASP A 97 12.62 7.45 1.44
N ILE A 98 12.24 8.36 0.54
CA ILE A 98 10.94 9.03 0.58
C ILE A 98 9.81 8.00 0.41
N ALA A 99 9.95 7.10 -0.58
CA ALA A 99 8.98 6.03 -0.81
C ALA A 99 8.83 5.12 0.42
N ALA A 100 9.94 4.73 1.05
CA ALA A 100 9.94 3.95 2.28
C ALA A 100 9.19 4.67 3.40
N GLY A 101 9.37 5.99 3.55
CA GLY A 101 8.64 6.80 4.53
C GLY A 101 7.13 6.76 4.32
N VAL A 102 6.68 6.97 3.08
CA VAL A 102 5.25 6.89 2.71
C VAL A 102 4.67 5.51 3.01
N LEU A 103 5.37 4.44 2.60
CA LEU A 103 4.91 3.06 2.82
C LEU A 103 4.85 2.70 4.30
N LYS A 104 5.86 3.07 5.10
CA LYS A 104 5.87 2.87 6.57
C LYS A 104 4.66 3.54 7.23
N GLN A 105 4.33 4.76 6.82
CA GLN A 105 3.18 5.48 7.37
C GLN A 105 1.86 4.76 7.11
N GLN A 106 1.68 4.20 5.90
CA GLN A 106 0.48 3.42 5.57
C GLN A 106 0.40 2.15 6.41
N LEU A 107 1.50 1.39 6.51
CA LEU A 107 1.54 0.17 7.30
C LEU A 107 1.28 0.42 8.80
N ALA A 108 1.84 1.49 9.37
CA ALA A 108 1.59 1.87 10.76
C ALA A 108 0.11 2.19 11.03
N THR A 109 -0.57 2.84 10.08
CA THR A 109 -2.01 3.17 10.18
C THR A 109 -2.86 1.90 10.13
N ILE A 110 -2.46 0.93 9.31
CA ILE A 110 -3.12 -0.38 9.21
C ILE A 110 -2.92 -1.17 10.50
N GLU A 111 -1.69 -1.24 11.02
CA GLU A 111 -1.38 -1.90 12.29
C GLU A 111 -2.19 -1.30 13.44
N HIS A 112 -2.27 0.03 13.52
CA HIS A 112 -3.08 0.70 14.54
C HIS A 112 -4.55 0.30 14.46
N THR A 113 -5.12 0.23 13.24
CA THR A 113 -6.51 -0.19 13.02
C THR A 113 -6.75 -1.65 13.46
N ARG A 114 -5.75 -2.53 13.36
CA ARG A 114 -5.84 -3.94 13.76
C ARG A 114 -5.65 -4.13 15.27
N ALA A 115 -4.73 -3.39 15.88
CA ALA A 115 -4.34 -3.56 17.28
C ALA A 115 -5.47 -3.28 18.27
N GLU A 116 -6.51 -2.54 17.87
CA GLU A 116 -7.62 -2.18 18.76
C GLU A 116 -8.55 -3.34 19.14
N GLY A 117 -8.29 -4.59 18.70
CA GLY A 117 -9.12 -5.74 19.05
C GLY A 117 -10.59 -5.56 18.62
N LYS A 118 -10.81 -4.88 17.49
CA LYS A 118 -12.12 -4.56 16.94
C LYS A 118 -12.43 -5.47 15.76
N TRP A 119 -13.73 -5.61 15.47
CA TRP A 119 -14.18 -6.18 14.22
C TRP A 119 -13.70 -5.32 13.05
N LEU A 120 -13.14 -5.95 12.04
CA LEU A 120 -12.68 -5.29 10.81
C LEU A 120 -13.78 -5.38 9.74
N THR A 121 -14.50 -4.29 9.55
CA THR A 121 -15.60 -4.21 8.58
C THR A 121 -15.07 -4.23 7.14
N ARG A 122 -15.94 -4.61 6.19
CA ARG A 122 -15.61 -4.50 4.76
C ARG A 122 -15.30 -3.06 4.34
N GLN A 123 -16.01 -2.09 4.91
CA GLN A 123 -15.76 -0.67 4.62
C GLN A 123 -14.35 -0.26 5.06
N GLN A 124 -13.94 -0.59 6.29
CA GLN A 124 -12.59 -0.27 6.78
C GLN A 124 -11.49 -0.91 5.92
N VAL A 125 -11.73 -2.13 5.44
CA VAL A 125 -10.83 -2.81 4.50
C VAL A 125 -10.75 -2.07 3.16
N ALA A 126 -11.89 -1.65 2.61
CA ALA A 126 -11.92 -0.84 1.39
C ALA A 126 -11.18 0.50 1.60
N ASP A 127 -11.42 1.17 2.73
CA ASP A 127 -10.75 2.43 3.10
C ASP A 127 -9.22 2.23 3.17
N VAL A 128 -8.74 1.12 3.73
CA VAL A 128 -7.31 0.77 3.74
C VAL A 128 -6.77 0.63 2.31
N GLN A 129 -7.46 -0.07 1.42
CA GLN A 129 -7.01 -0.22 0.03
C GLN A 129 -6.98 1.13 -0.70
N ASP A 130 -8.00 1.96 -0.50
CA ASP A 130 -8.07 3.28 -1.13
C ASP A 130 -7.00 4.22 -0.59
N ASN A 131 -6.71 4.18 0.71
CA ASN A 131 -5.62 4.93 1.32
C ASN A 131 -4.25 4.49 0.78
N ILE A 132 -4.01 3.19 0.63
CA ILE A 132 -2.79 2.68 0.00
C ILE A 132 -2.72 3.21 -1.44
N ARG A 133 -3.76 3.00 -2.27
CA ARG A 133 -3.77 3.45 -3.67
C ARG A 133 -3.51 4.95 -3.79
N HIS A 134 -4.12 5.76 -2.93
CA HIS A 134 -3.91 7.20 -2.89
C HIS A 134 -2.49 7.57 -2.46
N ALA A 135 -1.91 6.88 -1.47
CA ALA A 135 -0.51 7.07 -1.10
C ALA A 135 0.45 6.74 -2.26
N LEU A 136 0.14 5.71 -3.05
CA LEU A 136 0.96 5.33 -4.20
C LEU A 136 0.98 6.40 -5.31
N THR A 137 -0.07 7.21 -5.46
CA THR A 137 -0.06 8.31 -6.45
C THR A 137 0.91 9.42 -6.07
N GLY A 138 1.27 9.52 -4.78
CA GLY A 138 2.24 10.50 -4.28
C GLY A 138 3.68 10.01 -4.27
N LEU A 139 3.97 8.79 -4.75
CA LEU A 139 5.32 8.28 -4.74
C LEU A 139 6.24 9.04 -5.71
N PRO A 140 7.50 9.28 -5.32
CA PRO A 140 8.45 10.03 -6.14
C PRO A 140 8.96 9.26 -7.36
N MET A 141 8.67 7.95 -7.45
CA MET A 141 9.10 7.07 -8.53
C MET A 141 8.09 5.95 -8.78
N PRO A 142 8.13 5.29 -9.96
CA PRO A 142 7.16 4.25 -10.31
C PRO A 142 7.23 3.04 -9.38
N THR A 143 6.07 2.50 -9.00
CA THR A 143 5.97 1.34 -8.08
C THR A 143 6.70 0.10 -8.58
N SER A 144 6.76 -0.10 -9.90
CA SER A 144 7.49 -1.20 -10.53
C SER A 144 9.00 -1.17 -10.27
N ARG A 145 9.54 -0.06 -9.77
CA ARG A 145 10.96 0.07 -9.42
C ARG A 145 11.24 -0.19 -7.94
N LEU A 146 10.23 -0.22 -7.08
CA LEU A 146 10.44 -0.31 -5.62
C LEU A 146 11.10 -1.62 -5.19
N ASP A 147 10.87 -2.72 -5.91
CA ASP A 147 11.51 -4.01 -5.63
C ASP A 147 13.04 -3.99 -5.80
N ALA A 148 13.60 -2.99 -6.47
CA ALA A 148 15.04 -2.86 -6.65
C ALA A 148 15.77 -2.28 -5.42
N PHE A 149 15.04 -1.77 -4.42
CA PHE A 149 15.63 -1.05 -3.28
C PHE A 149 15.24 -1.70 -1.94
N ASP A 150 16.24 -2.16 -1.18
CA ASP A 150 16.04 -2.94 0.04
C ASP A 150 15.26 -2.17 1.13
N ASN A 151 15.45 -0.86 1.23
CA ASN A 151 14.80 0.00 2.22
C ASN A 151 13.28 0.09 2.06
N CYS A 152 12.74 -0.10 0.84
CA CYS A 152 11.30 -0.06 0.58
C CYS A 152 10.69 -1.37 0.06
N ARG A 153 11.51 -2.33 -0.38
CA ARG A 153 11.07 -3.60 -1.00
C ARG A 153 10.03 -4.35 -0.16
N GLU A 154 10.35 -4.65 1.10
CA GLU A 154 9.45 -5.45 1.95
C GLU A 154 8.20 -4.66 2.36
N LEU A 155 8.32 -3.35 2.56
CA LEU A 155 7.17 -2.47 2.82
C LEU A 155 6.21 -2.46 1.63
N TRP A 156 6.76 -2.37 0.42
CA TRP A 156 5.99 -2.42 -0.81
C TRP A 156 5.26 -3.76 -0.96
N ARG A 157 5.95 -4.88 -0.73
CA ARG A 157 5.34 -6.23 -0.76
C ARG A 157 4.23 -6.40 0.26
N GLU A 158 4.36 -5.80 1.43
CA GLU A 158 3.29 -5.80 2.43
C GLU A 158 2.08 -4.99 1.95
N CYS A 159 2.29 -3.78 1.41
CA CYS A 159 1.20 -3.02 0.78
C CYS A 159 0.54 -3.80 -0.37
N GLN A 160 1.30 -4.54 -1.19
CA GLN A 160 0.76 -5.41 -2.23
C GLN A 160 -0.13 -6.52 -1.67
N ARG A 161 0.25 -7.13 -0.54
CA ARG A 161 -0.60 -8.12 0.16
C ARG A 161 -1.92 -7.50 0.61
N TRP A 162 -1.90 -6.29 1.15
CA TRP A 162 -3.11 -5.52 1.49
C TRP A 162 -3.95 -5.14 0.26
N LEU A 163 -3.34 -5.01 -0.92
CA LEU A 163 -4.08 -4.77 -2.16
C LEU A 163 -4.66 -6.06 -2.77
N GLY A 164 -4.02 -7.21 -2.57
CA GLY A 164 -4.37 -8.48 -3.23
C GLY A 164 -5.21 -9.45 -2.40
N ASP A 165 -4.85 -9.71 -1.14
CA ASP A 165 -5.44 -10.78 -0.31
C ASP A 165 -6.05 -10.25 1.00
N ILE A 166 -6.69 -9.09 0.90
CA ILE A 166 -7.22 -8.41 2.07
C ILE A 166 -8.42 -9.15 2.69
N GLU A 167 -9.19 -9.87 1.88
CA GLU A 167 -10.39 -10.56 2.36
C GLU A 167 -10.04 -11.78 3.20
N ALA A 168 -9.03 -12.58 2.83
CA ALA A 168 -8.59 -13.69 3.67
C ALA A 168 -8.00 -13.17 5.00
N THR A 169 -7.19 -12.11 4.93
CA THR A 169 -6.64 -11.43 6.11
C THR A 169 -7.75 -10.92 7.04
N ARG A 170 -8.79 -10.29 6.47
CA ARG A 170 -9.96 -9.80 7.21
C ARG A 170 -10.75 -10.93 7.86
N LEU A 171 -10.97 -12.03 7.13
CA LEU A 171 -11.70 -13.20 7.65
C LEU A 171 -10.94 -13.84 8.82
N ALA A 172 -9.63 -14.04 8.69
CA ALA A 172 -8.80 -14.60 9.75
C ALA A 172 -8.81 -13.72 11.01
N HIS A 173 -8.66 -12.40 10.85
CA HIS A 173 -8.76 -11.44 11.96
C HIS A 173 -10.13 -11.49 12.64
N ASN A 174 -11.22 -11.44 11.85
CA ASN A 174 -12.58 -11.45 12.39
C ASN A 174 -12.94 -12.80 13.03
N GLN A 175 -12.36 -13.91 12.57
CA GLN A 175 -12.52 -15.21 13.22
C GLN A 175 -11.87 -15.22 14.59
N ALA A 176 -10.59 -14.81 14.70
CA ALA A 176 -9.89 -14.73 15.97
C ALA A 176 -10.60 -13.77 16.95
N PHE A 177 -11.07 -12.62 16.44
CA PHE A 177 -11.91 -11.70 17.21
C PHE A 177 -13.20 -12.37 17.71
N THR A 178 -13.87 -13.14 16.84
CA THR A 178 -15.12 -13.82 17.19
C THR A 178 -14.92 -14.84 18.29
N GLU A 179 -13.90 -15.69 18.17
CA GLU A 179 -13.55 -16.70 19.16
C GLU A 179 -13.23 -16.06 20.52
N ALA A 180 -12.44 -14.98 20.52
CA ALA A 180 -12.15 -14.23 21.75
C ALA A 180 -13.41 -13.63 22.42
N MET A 181 -14.35 -13.08 21.63
CA MET A 181 -15.60 -12.53 22.18
C MET A 181 -16.55 -13.62 22.69
N LEU A 182 -16.62 -14.77 22.01
CA LEU A 182 -17.46 -15.89 22.46
C LEU A 182 -16.96 -16.46 23.79
N GLU A 183 -15.64 -16.57 23.97
CA GLU A 183 -15.08 -17.02 25.25
C GLU A 183 -15.27 -15.96 26.35
N GLN A 184 -14.95 -14.70 26.07
CA GLN A 184 -15.06 -13.61 27.05
C GLN A 184 -16.50 -13.40 27.55
N TYR A 185 -17.50 -13.60 26.67
CA TYR A 185 -18.91 -13.37 26.97
C TYR A 185 -19.72 -14.68 27.01
N ARG A 186 -19.08 -15.82 27.31
CA ARG A 186 -19.73 -17.14 27.32
C ARG A 186 -21.01 -17.17 28.17
N GLU A 187 -20.94 -16.68 29.40
CA GLU A 187 -22.10 -16.61 30.32
C GLU A 187 -23.26 -15.81 29.74
N PHE A 188 -22.97 -14.73 29.01
CA PHE A 188 -24.01 -13.94 28.34
C PHE A 188 -24.68 -14.77 27.23
N PHE A 189 -23.91 -15.44 26.37
CA PHE A 189 -24.47 -16.24 25.28
C PHE A 189 -25.28 -17.45 25.75
N ASP A 190 -24.93 -18.00 26.92
CA ASP A 190 -25.62 -19.13 27.53
C ASP A 190 -26.95 -18.73 28.21
N SER A 191 -27.11 -17.45 28.60
CA SER A 191 -28.23 -17.00 29.46
C SER A 191 -29.10 -15.88 28.89
N VAL A 192 -28.73 -15.28 27.75
CA VAL A 192 -29.45 -14.14 27.15
C VAL A 192 -30.90 -14.48 26.75
N GLU A 193 -31.19 -15.75 26.50
CA GLU A 193 -32.49 -16.25 26.07
C GLU A 193 -32.89 -17.46 26.92
N SER A 194 -34.15 -17.85 26.84
CA SER A 194 -34.67 -19.03 27.55
C SER A 194 -33.96 -20.35 27.19
N SER A 195 -33.30 -20.39 26.03
CA SER A 195 -32.39 -21.45 25.63
C SER A 195 -31.08 -20.84 25.12
N PRO A 196 -29.92 -21.46 25.41
CA PRO A 196 -28.62 -20.98 24.92
C PRO A 196 -28.60 -20.80 23.40
N LEU A 197 -27.94 -19.76 22.92
CA LEU A 197 -27.73 -19.58 21.49
C LEU A 197 -26.82 -20.68 20.95
N ASN A 198 -27.17 -21.24 19.79
CA ASN A 198 -26.25 -22.14 19.10
C ASN A 198 -25.04 -21.37 18.53
N ALA A 199 -23.98 -22.10 18.15
CA ALA A 199 -22.74 -21.51 17.66
C ALA A 199 -22.93 -20.55 16.48
N SER A 200 -23.85 -20.84 15.56
CA SER A 200 -24.12 -19.98 14.40
C SER A 200 -24.82 -18.67 14.81
N GLN A 201 -25.75 -18.75 15.76
CA GLN A 201 -26.46 -17.59 16.30
C GLN A 201 -25.53 -16.69 17.10
N ALA A 202 -24.70 -17.27 17.97
CA ALA A 202 -23.72 -16.51 18.76
C ALA A 202 -22.69 -15.81 17.85
N ARG A 203 -22.18 -16.49 16.80
CA ARG A 203 -21.33 -15.86 15.78
C ARG A 203 -22.03 -14.72 15.03
N ALA A 204 -23.31 -14.87 14.71
CA ALA A 204 -24.11 -13.80 14.10
C ALA A 204 -24.27 -12.58 15.03
N VAL A 205 -24.42 -12.81 16.34
CA VAL A 205 -24.47 -11.75 17.35
C VAL A 205 -23.17 -10.97 17.42
N VAL A 206 -22.02 -11.64 17.40
CA VAL A 206 -20.68 -11.01 17.51
C VAL A 206 -20.26 -10.25 16.25
N ASN A 207 -20.80 -10.63 15.08
CA ASN A 207 -20.42 -10.04 13.79
C ASN A 207 -20.58 -8.50 13.80
N GLY A 208 -19.51 -7.75 13.60
CA GLY A 208 -19.48 -6.28 13.70
C GLY A 208 -19.81 -5.53 12.41
N GLU A 209 -20.26 -6.19 11.34
CA GLU A 209 -20.69 -5.48 10.13
C GLU A 209 -21.90 -4.56 10.39
N ARG A 210 -21.98 -3.45 9.64
CA ARG A 210 -23.06 -2.45 9.76
C ARG A 210 -24.43 -3.05 9.42
N SER A 211 -24.46 -3.93 8.41
CA SER A 211 -25.64 -4.67 8.01
C SER A 211 -25.36 -6.17 8.10
N LEU A 212 -26.28 -6.90 8.73
CA LEU A 212 -26.22 -8.36 8.81
C LEU A 212 -27.41 -8.95 8.08
N LEU A 213 -27.11 -9.81 7.10
CA LEU A 213 -28.11 -10.68 6.51
C LEU A 213 -28.11 -12.00 7.29
N VAL A 214 -29.18 -12.23 8.05
CA VAL A 214 -29.40 -13.50 8.76
C VAL A 214 -30.34 -14.35 7.91
N LEU A 215 -29.77 -15.26 7.11
CA LEU A 215 -30.54 -16.27 6.37
C LEU A 215 -30.93 -17.38 7.34
N ALA A 216 -32.22 -17.47 7.66
CA ALA A 216 -32.69 -18.49 8.59
C ALA A 216 -34.14 -18.89 8.29
N GLY A 217 -34.45 -20.18 8.35
CA GLY A 217 -35.79 -20.73 8.07
C GLY A 217 -36.86 -20.30 9.08
N ALA A 218 -38.13 -20.63 8.86
CA ALA A 218 -39.16 -20.40 9.88
C ALA A 218 -38.78 -21.13 11.19
N GLY A 219 -39.01 -20.49 12.35
CA GLY A 219 -38.68 -21.07 13.67
C GLY A 219 -37.19 -21.05 14.06
N SER A 220 -36.30 -20.51 13.24
CA SER A 220 -34.84 -20.53 13.46
C SER A 220 -34.30 -19.53 14.50
N GLY A 221 -35.16 -18.81 15.23
CA GLY A 221 -34.74 -17.84 16.26
C GLY A 221 -34.21 -16.49 15.74
N LYS A 222 -34.68 -15.98 14.60
CA LYS A 222 -34.25 -14.65 14.07
C LYS A 222 -34.45 -13.50 15.08
N THR A 223 -35.60 -13.47 15.74
CA THR A 223 -35.89 -12.47 16.79
C THR A 223 -34.93 -12.60 17.96
N SER A 224 -34.65 -13.82 18.40
CA SER A 224 -33.70 -14.12 19.48
C SER A 224 -32.29 -13.64 19.14
N VAL A 225 -31.81 -13.81 17.90
CA VAL A 225 -30.52 -13.25 17.45
C VAL A 225 -30.48 -11.73 17.52
N LEU A 226 -31.58 -11.04 17.16
CA LEU A 226 -31.65 -9.58 17.24
C LEU A 226 -31.67 -9.08 18.69
N VAL A 227 -32.45 -9.73 19.56
CA VAL A 227 -32.52 -9.42 21.01
C VAL A 227 -31.14 -9.64 21.64
N ALA A 228 -30.52 -10.78 21.39
CA ALA A 228 -29.19 -11.08 21.89
C ALA A 228 -28.13 -10.12 21.36
N ARG A 229 -28.25 -9.65 20.11
CA ARG A 229 -27.36 -8.62 19.56
C ARG A 229 -27.48 -7.29 20.29
N ALA A 230 -28.70 -6.83 20.57
CA ALA A 230 -28.91 -5.63 21.37
C ALA A 230 -28.31 -5.78 22.78
N GLY A 231 -28.57 -6.92 23.44
CA GLY A 231 -27.99 -7.24 24.74
C GLY A 231 -26.46 -7.25 24.74
N TRP A 232 -25.85 -7.85 23.72
CA TRP A 232 -24.40 -7.97 23.58
C TRP A 232 -23.73 -6.60 23.42
N LEU A 233 -24.28 -5.73 22.57
CA LEU A 233 -23.77 -4.37 22.36
C LEU A 233 -23.82 -3.55 23.65
N LEU A 234 -24.87 -3.70 24.46
CA LEU A 234 -24.98 -3.06 25.77
C LEU A 234 -23.97 -3.61 26.78
N ALA A 235 -23.82 -4.93 26.86
CA ALA A 235 -22.83 -5.58 27.74
C ALA A 235 -21.41 -5.14 27.41
N ARG A 236 -21.06 -5.10 26.12
CA ARG A 236 -19.74 -4.65 25.65
C ARG A 236 -19.48 -3.16 25.88
N GLY A 237 -20.50 -2.33 25.72
CA GLY A 237 -20.44 -0.89 26.04
C GLY A 237 -20.17 -0.63 27.53
N ARG A 238 -20.82 -1.40 28.41
CA ARG A 238 -20.60 -1.33 29.87
C ARG A 238 -19.19 -1.80 30.28
N SER A 239 -18.63 -2.80 29.59
CA SER A 239 -17.25 -3.25 29.80
C SER A 239 -16.24 -2.14 29.45
N ARG A 240 -16.41 -1.43 28.31
CA ARG A 240 -15.58 -0.27 27.94
C ARG A 240 -15.69 0.89 28.94
N GLY A 241 -16.88 1.13 29.51
CA GLY A 241 -17.09 2.17 30.53
C GLY A 241 -16.46 1.87 31.89
N ARG A 242 -16.39 0.59 32.30
CA ARG A 242 -15.75 0.19 33.56
C ARG A 242 -14.23 0.25 33.53
N SER A 243 -13.59 -0.02 32.39
CA SER A 243 -12.12 0.07 32.25
C SER A 243 -11.59 1.50 32.38
N ASN A 244 -12.36 2.52 31.97
CA ASN A 244 -11.97 3.93 32.11
C ASN A 244 -12.20 4.51 33.51
N PHE A 245 -13.04 3.89 34.34
CA PHE A 245 -13.29 4.36 35.72
C PHE A 245 -12.26 3.85 36.73
N ALA A 246 -11.55 2.76 36.44
CA ALA A 246 -10.55 2.18 37.34
C ALA A 246 -9.20 2.92 37.36
N ALA A 247 -8.96 3.89 36.45
CA ALA A 247 -7.72 4.67 36.38
C ALA A 247 -7.77 6.02 37.13
N GLY A 248 -8.90 6.38 37.76
CA GLY A 248 -9.14 7.76 38.21
C GLY A 248 -9.32 8.01 39.70
N ILE A 249 -9.29 6.99 40.58
CA ILE A 249 -9.56 7.20 42.02
C ILE A 249 -8.53 6.45 42.87
N ARG A 250 -7.37 7.07 43.08
CA ARG A 250 -6.62 6.89 44.33
C ARG A 250 -7.28 7.79 45.37
N PRO A 251 -7.79 7.28 46.50
CA PRO A 251 -8.23 8.15 47.58
C PRO A 251 -7.00 8.90 48.13
N PRO A 252 -7.09 10.23 48.39
CA PRO A 252 -6.01 10.94 49.06
C PRO A 252 -5.84 10.32 50.46
N GLY A 253 -4.60 9.92 50.75
CA GLY A 253 -4.21 9.34 52.02
C GLY A 253 -4.58 10.30 53.16
N GLY A 254 -5.17 9.73 54.21
CA GLY A 254 -5.38 10.40 55.47
C GLY A 254 -4.04 10.77 56.09
N ALA A 255 -3.81 12.07 56.26
CA ALA A 255 -2.92 12.59 57.28
C ALA A 255 -3.76 12.79 58.54
N GLY A 256 -3.40 12.13 59.63
CA GLY A 256 -4.12 12.23 60.89
C GLY A 256 -3.47 11.45 62.04
N ASN A 257 -2.54 12.15 62.70
CA ASN A 257 -2.11 12.04 64.11
C ASN A 257 -1.37 10.79 64.63
N GLY A 258 -0.19 11.07 65.19
CA GLY A 258 0.67 10.21 65.99
C GLY A 258 2.05 10.82 66.09
#